data_AF-A0A817GHC2-F1
#
_entry.id   AF-A0A817GHC2-F1
#
_cell.length_a   1.000
_cell.length_b   1.000
_cell.length_c   1.000
_cell.angle_alpha   90.00
_cell.angle_beta   90.00
_cell.angle_gamma   90.00
#
_symmetry.space_group_name_H-M   'P 1'
#
loop_
_entity.id
_entity.type
_entity.pdbx_description
1 polymer ?
#
loop_
_entity_poly.entity_id
_entity_poly.type
_entity_poly.pdbx_seq_one_letter_code
_entity_poly.pdbx_strand_id
1 'polypeptide(L)'
;MNFDVGKAADWRPFFSHSFPRDTLPWTSVQPNDLHYEDTRSDDAEILSKEISHILRNKMIDWREANATSWHHVCQKHLEEIIKRKEMEFIRGSTINGADIEPELADFQKTHNITGFALQMPYTTVQAIVDTVYSTNIFKHATNEIKFALAVHVHPYPNNILAVWIYIAHLTPK
;
A
#
# COMPACT_ATOMS: atom_id res chain seq x y z
N MET A 1 -35.27 12.38 -26.71
CA MET A 1 -34.07 11.65 -27.16
C MET A 1 -34.08 10.32 -26.44
N ASN A 2 -34.11 9.21 -27.18
CA ASN A 2 -34.16 7.86 -26.61
C ASN A 2 -32.73 7.30 -26.70
N PHE A 3 -32.06 7.09 -25.56
CA PHE A 3 -30.66 6.65 -25.49
C PHE A 3 -30.60 5.14 -25.21
N ASP A 4 -31.11 4.35 -26.16
CA ASP A 4 -31.08 2.89 -26.08
C ASP A 4 -29.74 2.37 -26.62
N VAL A 5 -28.82 2.06 -25.72
CA VAL A 5 -27.46 1.59 -26.05
C VAL A 5 -27.43 0.24 -26.78
N GLY A 6 -28.54 -0.51 -26.79
CA GLY A 6 -28.66 -1.79 -27.50
C GLY A 6 -29.11 -1.67 -28.97
N LYS A 7 -29.62 -0.50 -29.39
CA LYS A 7 -30.10 -0.29 -30.76
C LYS A 7 -29.06 0.43 -31.60
N ALA A 8 -28.24 -0.34 -32.32
CA ALA A 8 -27.20 0.18 -33.21
C ALA A 8 -27.72 1.20 -34.25
N ALA A 9 -29.00 1.13 -34.65
CA ALA A 9 -29.62 2.06 -35.60
C ALA A 9 -29.77 3.50 -35.07
N ASP A 10 -29.78 3.69 -33.75
CA ASP A 10 -29.86 5.00 -33.12
C ASP A 10 -28.48 5.68 -33.01
N TRP A 11 -27.40 4.95 -33.35
CA TRP A 11 -26.02 5.45 -33.31
C TRP A 11 -25.56 5.89 -34.70
N ARG A 12 -25.08 7.14 -34.80
CA ARG A 12 -24.40 7.60 -36.01
C ARG A 12 -22.95 7.13 -35.99
N PRO A 13 -22.44 6.53 -37.08
CA PRO A 13 -21.04 6.13 -37.14
C PRO A 13 -20.15 7.37 -37.11
N PHE A 14 -19.11 7.34 -36.27
CA PHE A 14 -18.14 8.43 -36.17
C PHE A 14 -17.36 8.64 -37.49
N PHE A 15 -17.06 7.54 -38.19
CA PHE A 15 -16.46 7.57 -39.53
C PHE A 15 -17.54 7.41 -40.59
N SER A 16 -17.49 8.23 -41.63
CA SER A 16 -18.45 8.18 -42.74
C SER A 16 -17.72 8.34 -44.06
N HIS A 17 -18.41 8.18 -45.19
CA HIS A 17 -17.80 8.39 -46.50
C HIS A 17 -17.29 9.85 -46.70
N SER A 18 -17.93 10.83 -46.05
CA SER A 18 -17.48 12.23 -46.04
C SER A 18 -16.45 12.53 -44.93
N PHE A 19 -16.21 11.57 -44.03
CA PHE A 19 -15.19 11.64 -42.98
C PHE A 19 -14.44 10.29 -42.86
N PRO A 20 -13.63 9.92 -43.87
CA PRO A 20 -12.90 8.65 -43.88
C PRO A 20 -11.82 8.63 -42.80
N ARG A 21 -11.67 7.46 -42.14
CA ARG A 21 -10.67 7.24 -41.08
C ARG A 21 -9.25 7.63 -41.51
N ASP A 22 -8.89 7.36 -42.77
CA ASP A 22 -7.52 7.46 -43.27
C ASP A 22 -7.12 8.89 -43.68
N THR A 23 -8.08 9.81 -43.71
CA THR A 23 -7.86 11.22 -44.09
C THR A 23 -7.70 12.15 -42.90
N LEU A 24 -7.75 11.62 -41.67
CA LEU A 24 -7.67 12.42 -40.47
C LEU A 24 -6.23 12.91 -40.24
N PRO A 25 -6.02 14.24 -40.12
CA PRO A 25 -4.70 14.81 -39.84
C PRO A 25 -4.23 14.57 -38.40
N TRP A 26 -5.05 13.93 -37.57
CA TRP A 26 -4.78 13.65 -36.18
C TRP A 26 -3.99 12.34 -36.07
N THR A 27 -2.67 12.41 -36.27
CA THR A 27 -1.78 11.41 -35.69
C THR A 27 -2.07 11.37 -34.19
N SER A 28 -2.34 10.18 -33.65
CA SER A 28 -2.57 10.05 -32.22
C SER A 28 -1.42 10.72 -31.47
N VAL A 29 -1.72 11.58 -30.52
CA VAL A 29 -0.70 12.14 -29.60
C VAL A 29 -0.10 11.06 -28.71
N GLN A 30 -0.73 9.88 -28.67
CA GLN A 30 -0.24 8.72 -27.97
C GLN A 30 0.97 8.15 -28.71
N PRO A 31 2.12 7.96 -28.02
CA PRO A 31 3.26 7.23 -28.57
C PRO A 31 2.85 5.83 -29.04
N ASN A 32 3.48 5.33 -30.09
CA ASN A 32 3.25 3.96 -30.58
C ASN A 32 3.69 2.92 -29.54
N ASP A 33 4.77 3.22 -28.79
CA ASP A 33 5.34 2.36 -27.78
C ASP A 33 5.47 3.12 -26.45
N LEU A 34 5.04 2.48 -25.35
CA LEU A 34 5.19 2.99 -24.00
C LEU A 34 6.43 2.31 -23.38
N HIS A 35 7.51 3.08 -23.22
CA HIS A 35 8.72 2.61 -22.54
C HIS A 35 8.63 2.93 -21.06
N TYR A 36 8.59 1.88 -20.24
CA TYR A 36 8.68 2.00 -18.79
C TYR A 36 10.08 1.55 -18.36
N GLU A 37 10.76 2.38 -17.57
CA GLU A 37 12.05 2.03 -16.99
C GLU A 37 11.86 1.24 -15.71
N ASP A 38 12.66 0.20 -15.53
CA ASP A 38 12.66 -0.57 -14.29
C ASP A 38 13.25 0.25 -13.15
N THR A 39 12.55 0.27 -12.03
CA THR A 39 13.03 0.87 -10.80
C THR A 39 13.98 -0.09 -10.10
N ARG A 40 15.13 0.42 -9.65
CA ARG A 40 16.13 -0.37 -8.92
C ARG A 40 15.56 -0.86 -7.58
N SER A 41 15.47 -2.18 -7.42
CA SER A 41 14.94 -2.79 -6.20
C SER A 41 15.80 -2.50 -4.95
N ASP A 42 17.11 -2.34 -5.12
CA ASP A 42 18.02 -2.06 -4.00
C ASP A 42 17.69 -0.72 -3.32
N ASP A 43 17.37 0.30 -4.11
CA ASP A 43 17.06 1.63 -3.62
C ASP A 43 15.72 1.64 -2.85
N ALA A 44 14.76 0.82 -3.29
CA ALA A 44 13.50 0.62 -2.57
C ALA A 44 13.71 -0.07 -1.22
N GLU A 45 14.62 -1.05 -1.12
CA GLU A 45 14.92 -1.71 0.15
C GLU A 45 15.61 -0.77 1.15
N ILE A 46 16.55 0.05 0.66
CA ILE A 46 17.22 1.09 1.48
C ILE A 46 16.18 2.07 2.02
N LEU A 47 15.30 2.57 1.15
CA LEU A 47 14.23 3.49 1.54
C LEU A 47 13.27 2.86 2.56
N SER A 48 12.92 1.58 2.39
CA SER A 48 12.08 0.84 3.33
C SER A 48 12.69 0.76 4.73
N LYS A 49 14.01 0.54 4.81
CA LYS A 49 14.77 0.52 6.07
C LYS A 49 14.83 1.92 6.70
N GLU A 50 15.04 2.95 5.89
CA GLU A 50 15.08 4.33 6.36
C GLU A 50 13.73 4.78 6.94
N ILE A 51 12.63 4.57 6.21
CA ILE A 51 11.27 4.87 6.68
C ILE A 51 10.96 4.08 7.95
N SER A 52 11.33 2.80 8.00
CA SER A 52 11.17 1.97 9.21
C SER A 52 11.90 2.58 10.42
N HIS A 53 13.12 3.07 10.23
CA HIS A 53 13.91 3.66 11.30
C HIS A 53 13.30 4.98 11.78
N ILE A 54 12.90 5.85 10.86
CA ILE A 54 12.29 7.15 11.17
C ILE A 54 10.97 6.96 11.93
N LEU A 55 10.10 6.05 11.46
CA LEU A 55 8.83 5.78 12.12
C LEU A 55 9.00 5.20 13.54
N ARG A 56 10.03 4.37 13.78
CA ARG A 56 10.34 3.87 15.12
C ARG A 56 10.73 5.00 16.06
N ASN A 57 11.63 5.86 15.63
CA ASN A 57 12.08 6.99 16.43
C ASN A 57 10.90 7.93 16.72
N LYS A 58 10.08 8.22 15.71
CA LYS A 58 8.86 9.03 15.89
C LYS A 58 7.87 8.40 16.86
N MET A 59 7.66 7.08 16.84
CA MET A 59 6.80 6.43 17.84
C MET A 59 7.37 6.50 19.26
N ILE A 60 8.69 6.49 19.42
CA ILE A 60 9.33 6.69 20.73
C ILE A 60 9.11 8.14 21.19
N ASP A 61 9.37 9.11 20.31
CA ASP A 61 9.18 10.53 20.59
C ASP A 61 7.72 10.83 20.97
N TRP A 62 6.74 10.32 20.22
CA TRP A 62 5.32 10.56 20.49
C TRP A 62 4.82 9.95 21.80
N ARG A 63 5.53 8.98 22.36
CA ARG A 63 5.11 8.27 23.58
C ARG A 63 5.72 8.82 24.85
N GLU A 64 6.53 9.90 24.79
CA GLU A 64 7.21 10.72 25.85
C GLU A 64 7.36 10.14 27.28
N ALA A 65 6.32 9.51 27.84
CA ALA A 65 6.24 8.88 29.16
C ALA A 65 6.37 7.33 29.20
N ASN A 66 6.17 6.58 28.11
CA ASN A 66 6.10 5.11 28.14
C ASN A 66 7.19 4.42 27.33
N ALA A 67 7.80 3.37 27.89
CA ALA A 67 8.76 2.54 27.17
C ALA A 67 8.06 1.82 25.99
N THR A 68 8.63 1.95 24.80
CA THR A 68 8.13 1.26 23.59
C THR A 68 8.88 -0.06 23.42
N SER A 69 8.24 -1.15 23.82
CA SER A 69 8.78 -2.50 23.61
C SER A 69 8.43 -3.00 22.21
N TRP A 70 9.41 -3.53 21.48
CA TRP A 70 9.22 -4.04 20.12
C TRP A 70 9.14 -5.57 20.10
N HIS A 71 8.17 -6.13 19.38
CA HIS A 71 8.05 -7.57 19.20
C HIS A 71 8.61 -8.04 17.84
N HIS A 72 9.89 -8.41 17.81
CA HIS A 72 10.62 -8.75 16.58
C HIS A 72 10.03 -9.91 15.77
N VAL A 73 9.48 -10.95 16.42
CA VAL A 73 8.92 -12.12 15.71
C VAL A 73 7.66 -11.76 14.93
N CYS A 74 6.72 -11.07 15.59
CA CYS A 74 5.51 -10.54 14.96
C CYS A 74 5.86 -9.58 13.81
N GLN A 75 6.86 -8.71 13.99
CA GLN A 75 7.30 -7.82 12.92
C GLN A 75 7.72 -8.57 11.64
N LYS A 76 8.49 -9.66 11.75
CA LYS A 76 8.89 -10.45 10.57
C LYS A 76 7.68 -11.03 9.84
N HIS A 77 6.72 -11.58 10.59
CA HIS A 77 5.48 -12.10 10.01
C HIS A 77 4.67 -10.99 9.33
N LEU A 78 4.57 -9.81 9.96
CA LEU A 78 3.90 -8.66 9.34
C LEU A 78 4.57 -8.24 8.03
N GLU A 79 5.89 -8.27 7.95
CA GLU A 79 6.63 -7.94 6.72
C GLU A 79 6.31 -8.94 5.59
N GLU A 80 6.26 -10.24 5.90
CA GLU A 80 5.86 -11.29 4.95
C GLU A 80 4.40 -11.13 4.49
N ILE A 81 3.49 -10.84 5.43
CA ILE A 81 2.08 -10.54 5.13
C ILE A 81 1.96 -9.36 4.16
N ILE A 82 2.69 -8.28 4.40
CA ILE A 82 2.65 -7.09 3.54
C ILE A 82 3.14 -7.42 2.13
N LYS A 83 4.29 -8.10 2.01
CA LYS A 83 4.85 -8.50 0.70
C LYS A 83 3.87 -9.37 -0.08
N ARG A 84 3.25 -10.33 0.59
CA ARG A 84 2.22 -11.20 0.01
C ARG A 84 0.99 -10.40 -0.43
N LYS A 85 0.52 -9.47 0.39
CA LYS A 85 -0.62 -8.60 0.05
C LYS A 85 -0.37 -7.74 -1.17
N GLU A 86 0.83 -7.20 -1.31
CA GLU A 86 1.17 -6.41 -2.51
C GLU A 86 1.13 -7.27 -3.76
N MET A 87 1.66 -8.50 -3.69
CA MET A 87 1.59 -9.43 -4.83
C MET A 87 0.14 -9.78 -5.21
N GLU A 88 -0.74 -9.97 -4.22
CA GLU A 88 -2.16 -10.23 -4.47
C GLU A 88 -2.91 -8.99 -4.98
N PHE A 89 -2.53 -7.80 -4.51
CA PHE A 89 -3.06 -6.53 -4.98
C PHE A 89 -2.75 -6.33 -6.48
N ILE A 90 -1.50 -6.59 -6.89
CA ILE A 90 -1.07 -6.51 -8.30
C ILE A 90 -1.81 -7.54 -9.17
N ARG A 91 -2.13 -8.71 -8.63
CA ARG A 91 -2.86 -9.77 -9.35
C ARG A 91 -4.36 -9.48 -9.49
N GLY A 92 -4.88 -8.43 -8.87
CA GLY A 92 -6.31 -8.11 -8.88
C GLY A 92 -7.17 -9.08 -8.07
N SER A 93 -6.55 -9.87 -7.18
CA SER A 93 -7.27 -10.73 -6.23
C SER A 93 -7.96 -9.86 -5.18
N THR A 94 -9.25 -10.11 -4.92
CA THR A 94 -9.94 -9.48 -3.80
C THR A 94 -9.26 -9.91 -2.51
N ILE A 95 -8.65 -8.95 -1.80
CA ILE A 95 -7.98 -9.21 -0.53
C ILE A 95 -9.05 -9.56 0.51
N ASN A 96 -9.39 -10.84 0.63
CA ASN A 96 -10.26 -11.30 1.70
C ASN A 96 -9.48 -11.24 3.02
N GLY A 97 -10.05 -10.60 4.04
CA GLY A 97 -9.43 -10.51 5.37
C GLY A 97 -9.15 -11.87 6.02
N ALA A 98 -9.78 -12.94 5.53
CA ALA A 98 -9.64 -14.31 6.01
C ALA A 98 -8.25 -14.93 5.77
N ASP A 99 -7.51 -14.52 4.73
CA ASP A 99 -6.19 -15.09 4.42
C ASP A 99 -5.05 -14.54 5.30
N ILE A 100 -5.36 -13.60 6.18
CA ILE A 100 -4.43 -12.99 7.13
C ILE A 100 -4.48 -13.75 8.47
N GLU A 101 -5.61 -14.39 8.75
CA GLU A 101 -5.87 -15.11 9.99
C GLU A 101 -4.89 -16.26 10.28
N PRO A 102 -4.44 -17.11 9.33
CA PRO A 102 -3.62 -18.27 9.72
C PRO A 102 -2.21 -17.91 10.21
N GLU A 103 -1.57 -16.88 9.64
CA GLU A 103 -0.22 -16.44 10.02
C GLU A 103 -0.23 -15.66 11.36
N LEU A 104 -1.33 -14.96 11.65
CA LEU A 104 -1.52 -14.27 12.92
C LEU A 104 -2.20 -15.14 13.99
N ALA A 105 -2.84 -16.25 13.62
CA ALA A 105 -3.57 -17.13 14.52
C ALA A 105 -2.69 -17.69 15.64
N ASP A 106 -1.42 -18.00 15.35
CA ASP A 106 -0.53 -18.53 16.38
C ASP A 106 -0.18 -17.48 17.44
N PHE A 107 0.04 -16.23 17.02
CA PHE A 107 0.26 -15.12 17.95
C PHE A 107 -1.03 -14.70 18.67
N GLN A 108 -2.19 -14.82 18.01
CA GLN A 108 -3.51 -14.55 18.60
C GLN A 108 -3.87 -15.50 19.75
N LYS A 109 -3.28 -16.69 19.82
CA LYS A 109 -3.44 -17.61 20.96
C LYS A 109 -2.85 -17.03 22.24
N THR A 110 -1.69 -16.40 22.14
CA THR A 110 -0.89 -15.94 23.30
C THR A 110 -1.11 -14.46 23.63
N HIS A 111 -1.41 -13.64 22.62
CA HIS A 111 -1.60 -12.19 22.78
C HIS A 111 -2.82 -11.74 21.97
N ASN A 112 -3.52 -10.71 22.42
CA ASN A 112 -4.51 -10.03 21.58
C ASN A 112 -3.78 -9.02 20.68
N ILE A 113 -3.96 -9.16 19.37
CA ILE A 113 -3.28 -8.36 18.35
C ILE A 113 -4.29 -7.45 17.69
N THR A 114 -4.03 -6.15 17.77
CA THR A 114 -4.87 -5.11 17.22
C THR A 114 -4.00 -4.19 16.38
N GLY A 115 -4.32 -4.10 15.09
CA GLY A 115 -3.50 -3.40 14.12
C GLY A 115 -4.20 -3.25 12.79
N PHE A 116 -3.56 -2.53 11.88
CA PHE A 116 -4.04 -2.29 10.54
C PHE A 116 -2.87 -2.16 9.56
N ALA A 117 -3.16 -2.43 8.29
CA ALA A 117 -2.27 -2.15 7.18
C ALA A 117 -2.68 -0.84 6.50
N LEU A 118 -1.70 0.00 6.18
CA LEU A 118 -1.84 1.18 5.34
C LEU A 118 -1.09 0.94 4.04
N GLN A 119 -1.73 1.32 2.94
CA GLN A 119 -1.14 1.38 1.62
C GLN A 119 -1.24 2.83 1.13
N MET A 120 -0.12 3.41 0.70
CA MET A 120 -0.10 4.75 0.14
C MET A 120 1.05 4.93 -0.86
N PRO A 121 0.91 5.80 -1.88
CA PRO A 121 2.03 6.14 -2.75
C PRO A 121 3.10 6.92 -1.98
N TYR A 122 4.37 6.68 -2.32
CA TYR A 122 5.47 7.47 -1.78
C TYR A 122 5.42 8.89 -2.33
N THR A 123 5.44 9.89 -1.45
CA THR A 123 5.52 11.31 -1.82
C THR A 123 6.65 11.98 -1.06
N THR A 124 6.53 12.03 0.27
CA THR A 124 7.58 12.50 1.18
C THR A 124 7.56 11.65 2.45
N VAL A 125 8.70 11.57 3.13
CA VAL A 125 8.79 10.87 4.43
C VAL A 125 7.89 11.54 5.47
N GLN A 126 7.76 12.87 5.44
CA GLN A 126 6.91 13.59 6.39
C GLN A 126 5.42 13.26 6.22
N ALA A 127 4.93 13.15 4.97
CA ALA A 127 3.54 12.76 4.73
C ALA A 127 3.22 11.36 5.29
N ILE A 128 4.18 10.44 5.22
CA ILE A 128 4.05 9.12 5.83
C ILE A 128 3.95 9.23 7.35
N VAL A 129 4.83 10.02 7.97
CA VAL A 129 4.85 10.27 9.41
C VAL A 129 3.53 10.89 9.87
N ASP A 130 3.01 11.89 9.16
CA ASP A 130 1.76 12.57 9.49
C ASP A 130 0.55 11.63 9.34
N THR A 131 0.54 10.80 8.30
CA THR A 131 -0.50 9.78 8.10
C THR A 131 -0.48 8.78 9.25
N VAL A 132 0.68 8.27 9.62
CA VAL A 132 0.83 7.36 10.77
C VAL A 132 0.42 8.05 12.08
N TYR A 133 0.78 9.32 12.27
CA TYR A 133 0.38 10.09 13.44
C TYR A 133 -1.15 10.22 13.56
N SER A 134 -1.85 10.42 12.43
CA SER A 134 -3.31 10.53 12.42
C SER A 134 -4.03 9.26 12.87
N THR A 135 -3.39 8.10 12.78
CA THR A 135 -3.98 6.81 13.19
C THR A 135 -4.12 6.67 14.71
N ASN A 136 -3.44 7.51 15.49
CA ASN A 136 -3.49 7.52 16.96
C ASN A 136 -3.16 6.18 17.64
N ILE A 137 -2.58 5.20 16.94
CA ILE A 137 -2.31 3.86 17.48
C ILE A 137 -1.32 3.87 18.66
N PHE A 138 -0.47 4.89 18.74
CA PHE A 138 0.48 5.10 19.84
C PHE A 138 -0.16 5.57 21.15
N LYS A 139 -1.41 6.05 21.13
CA LYS A 139 -2.13 6.52 22.32
C LYS A 139 -2.58 5.39 23.25
N HIS A 140 -2.59 4.15 22.79
CA HIS A 140 -2.82 3.00 23.67
C HIS A 140 -1.63 2.86 24.63
N ALA A 141 -1.84 3.28 25.87
CA ALA A 141 -0.81 3.72 26.82
C ALA A 141 -0.67 2.81 28.04
N THR A 142 -0.80 1.49 27.87
CA THR A 142 -0.44 0.55 28.93
C THR A 142 1.01 0.12 28.76
N ASN A 143 1.77 0.07 29.86
CA ASN A 143 3.21 -0.23 29.84
C ASN A 143 3.53 -1.68 29.40
N GLU A 144 2.52 -2.54 29.36
CA GLU A 144 2.62 -3.96 28.97
C GLU A 144 2.45 -4.19 27.46
N ILE A 145 2.15 -3.15 26.70
CA ILE A 145 1.89 -3.24 25.26
C ILE A 145 3.20 -3.35 24.49
N LYS A 146 3.31 -4.36 23.63
CA LYS A 146 4.42 -4.49 22.67
C LYS A 146 3.95 -4.04 21.29
N PHE A 147 4.77 -3.25 20.60
CA PHE A 147 4.47 -2.79 19.24
C PHE A 147 5.20 -3.63 18.20
N ALA A 148 4.57 -3.79 17.04
CA ALA A 148 5.17 -4.36 15.85
C ALA A 148 4.90 -3.41 14.67
N LEU A 149 5.99 -2.96 14.03
CA LEU A 149 5.96 -2.10 12.86
C LEU A 149 6.74 -2.79 11.75
N ALA A 150 6.07 -3.06 10.63
CA ALA A 150 6.67 -3.49 9.39
C ALA A 150 6.40 -2.46 8.30
N VAL A 151 7.43 -2.15 7.51
CA VAL A 151 7.33 -1.27 6.35
C VAL A 151 7.90 -2.02 5.16
N HIS A 152 7.22 -1.96 4.04
CA HIS A 152 7.69 -2.48 2.77
C HIS A 152 7.45 -1.43 1.69
N VAL A 153 8.47 -1.12 0.91
CA VAL A 153 8.35 -0.27 -0.28
C VAL A 153 8.42 -1.17 -1.50
N HIS A 154 7.36 -1.14 -2.30
CA HIS A 154 7.29 -1.87 -3.56
C HIS A 154 7.62 -0.94 -4.75
N PRO A 155 8.64 -1.29 -5.55
CA PRO A 155 8.99 -0.53 -6.74
C PRO A 155 8.11 -0.90 -7.93
N TYR A 156 7.37 0.08 -8.45
CA TYR A 156 6.72 0.03 -9.77
C TYR A 156 7.63 0.66 -10.84
N PRO A 157 7.37 0.41 -12.13
CA PRO A 157 8.13 1.05 -13.20
C PRO A 157 8.06 2.59 -13.15
N ASN A 158 9.08 3.26 -13.70
CA ASN A 158 9.24 4.72 -13.72
C ASN A 158 9.38 5.38 -12.34
N ASN A 159 10.08 4.73 -11.40
CA ASN A 159 10.33 5.24 -10.03
C ASN A 159 9.04 5.53 -9.24
N ILE A 160 7.94 4.88 -9.59
CA ILE A 160 6.72 4.93 -8.80
C ILE A 160 6.88 3.94 -7.65
N LEU A 161 6.69 4.40 -6.41
CA LEU A 161 6.89 3.57 -5.23
C LEU A 161 5.58 3.48 -4.44
N ALA A 162 5.14 2.27 -4.13
CA ALA A 162 4.05 2.04 -3.18
C ALA A 162 4.64 1.72 -1.81
N VAL A 163 4.19 2.44 -0.79
CA VAL A 163 4.60 2.22 0.60
C VAL A 163 3.48 1.47 1.31
N TRP A 164 3.85 0.35 1.88
CA TRP A 164 3.01 -0.42 2.77
C TRP A 164 3.55 -0.36 4.18
N ILE A 165 2.66 -0.10 5.13
CA ILE A 165 2.99 0.03 6.54
C ILE A 165 1.98 -0.81 7.31
N TYR A 166 2.46 -1.72 8.12
CA TYR A 166 1.63 -2.46 9.06
C TYR A 166 2.03 -2.09 10.47
N ILE A 167 1.06 -1.60 11.24
CA ILE A 167 1.25 -1.24 12.64
C ILE A 167 0.30 -2.08 13.47
N ALA A 168 0.87 -2.80 14.43
CA ALA A 168 0.12 -3.58 15.39
C ALA A 168 0.62 -3.30 16.80
N HIS A 169 -0.29 -3.39 17.75
CA HIS A 169 0.04 -3.51 19.16
C HIS A 169 -0.45 -4.85 19.70
N LEU A 170 0.36 -5.45 20.55
CA LEU A 170 0.12 -6.74 21.17
C LEU A 170 -0.10 -6.52 22.67
N THR A 171 -1.25 -6.99 23.15
CA THR A 171 -1.58 -7.02 24.58
C THR A 171 -1.51 -8.48 25.06
N PRO A 172 -0.81 -8.78 26.16
CA PRO A 172 -0.89 -10.11 26.76
C PRO A 172 -2.35 -10.39 27.17
N LYS A 173 -2.78 -11.63 26.99
CA LYS A 173 -4.08 -12.12 27.48
C LYS A 173 -4.02 -12.51 28.94
#